data_AF-A0A1I2A8N5-F1
#
_entry.id   AF-A0A1I2A8N5-F1
#
_cell.length_a   1.000
_cell.length_b   1.000
_cell.length_c   1.000
_cell.angle_alpha   90.00
_cell.angle_beta   90.00
_cell.angle_gamma   90.00
#
_symmetry.space_group_name_H-M   'P 1'
#
loop_
_entity.id
_entity.type
_entity.pdbx_description
1 polymer ?
#
loop_
_entity_poly.entity_id
_entity_poly.type
_entity_poly.pdbx_seq_one_letter_code
_entity_poly.pdbx_strand_id
1 'polypeptide(L)'
;MTAPSILRRPTRREFALGALGGAAAAVLAACGDSSSGDTDTTTGTTDGDATTTTGTTDSTTGPTSTSGLTTGAETTDNSTTGDDPTGATTGAACGDATAWATGGTAAMTMKHCYPDPFAGGVTECALMCETTAGPCTADAIERQDVSEGWSGLPVRLALRIVAADTCEPLANAKVEIWHTQRTGVYSGVTPSGAFCYGDDPDAENHLYFRGTQTTGSDGRVDFDTCFPGWYGGRAIHIHFRVYLDDALYATSQLFFSDDLNAEIFADHPEYSEFGQPDTTNETDNIIGGEDDKTNYLLTVARMPDGAMLASKVIAIRASLDQPSCQT
;
A
#
# COMPACT_ATOMS: atom_id res chain seq x y z
N MET A 1 -20.37 -19.43 -46.21
CA MET A 1 -19.55 -18.85 -47.31
C MET A 1 -19.78 -17.34 -47.27
N THR A 2 -18.80 -16.45 -47.09
CA THR A 2 -17.37 -16.62 -46.78
C THR A 2 -16.89 -15.31 -46.14
N ALA A 3 -16.11 -15.35 -45.07
CA ALA A 3 -15.54 -14.14 -44.44
C ALA A 3 -14.19 -13.77 -45.07
N PRO A 4 -13.86 -12.47 -45.17
CA PRO A 4 -12.49 -12.00 -45.31
C PRO A 4 -12.10 -10.99 -44.19
N SER A 5 -10.84 -10.73 -43.88
CA SER A 5 -9.64 -11.59 -43.90
C SER A 5 -8.59 -10.87 -43.03
N ILE A 6 -7.99 -11.55 -42.05
CA ILE A 6 -7.09 -10.90 -41.07
C ILE A 6 -5.72 -10.63 -41.70
N LEU A 7 -5.33 -9.35 -41.79
CA LEU A 7 -4.01 -8.91 -42.24
C LEU A 7 -2.98 -9.07 -41.11
N ARG A 8 -2.18 -10.15 -41.16
CA ARG A 8 -0.98 -10.30 -40.32
C ARG A 8 0.12 -9.33 -40.79
N ARG A 9 0.70 -8.56 -39.87
CA ARG A 9 1.95 -7.80 -40.11
C ARG A 9 3.16 -8.74 -40.00
N PRO A 10 4.21 -8.58 -40.83
CA PRO A 10 5.38 -9.45 -40.80
C PRO A 10 6.40 -9.05 -39.73
N THR A 11 6.95 -10.04 -39.04
CA THR A 11 8.17 -9.90 -38.23
C THR A 11 9.41 -9.88 -39.13
N ARG A 12 10.40 -9.05 -38.82
CA ARG A 12 11.76 -9.15 -39.37
C ARG A 12 12.79 -9.11 -38.24
N ARG A 13 13.49 -10.22 -38.04
CA ARG A 13 14.89 -10.22 -37.59
C ARG A 13 15.77 -10.12 -38.83
N GLU A 14 16.90 -9.41 -38.76
CA GLU A 14 18.22 -10.03 -38.92
C GLU A 14 19.38 -9.04 -38.64
N PHE A 15 20.55 -9.62 -38.38
CA PHE A 15 21.77 -8.97 -37.89
C PHE A 15 22.58 -8.22 -38.97
N ALA A 16 23.39 -7.24 -38.55
CA ALA A 16 24.66 -6.92 -39.20
C ALA A 16 25.70 -6.47 -38.16
N LEU A 17 26.96 -6.84 -38.38
CA LEU A 17 28.10 -6.71 -37.47
C LEU A 17 29.00 -5.52 -37.90
N GLY A 18 29.60 -4.76 -36.97
CA GLY A 18 30.43 -3.59 -37.32
C GLY A 18 31.42 -3.18 -36.23
N ALA A 19 32.71 -3.47 -36.45
CA ALA A 19 33.76 -3.52 -35.44
C ALA A 19 34.44 -2.18 -35.04
N LEU A 20 35.01 -2.19 -33.82
CA LEU A 20 36.32 -1.63 -33.39
C LEU A 20 36.62 -0.12 -33.50
N GLY A 21 36.97 0.46 -32.34
CA GLY A 21 38.26 1.18 -32.19
C GLY A 21 38.20 2.59 -31.59
N GLY A 22 39.02 2.85 -30.57
CA GLY A 22 39.38 4.21 -30.13
C GLY A 22 39.39 4.44 -28.62
N ALA A 23 40.52 4.21 -27.97
CA ALA A 23 40.75 4.69 -26.60
C ALA A 23 41.34 6.11 -26.62
N ALA A 24 40.87 6.98 -25.72
CA ALA A 24 41.53 8.23 -25.39
C ALA A 24 41.31 8.54 -23.90
N ALA A 25 42.40 8.61 -23.13
CA ALA A 25 42.39 9.10 -21.76
C ALA A 25 42.76 10.59 -21.74
N ALA A 26 42.12 11.36 -20.86
CA ALA A 26 42.58 12.68 -20.47
C ALA A 26 42.42 12.85 -18.95
N VAL A 27 43.40 13.50 -18.33
CA VAL A 27 43.55 13.69 -16.88
C VAL A 27 43.51 15.21 -16.60
N LEU A 28 43.48 15.60 -15.31
CA LEU A 28 43.54 16.97 -14.75
C LEU A 28 42.20 17.73 -14.75
N ALA A 29 41.90 18.57 -13.74
CA ALA A 29 42.50 18.73 -12.41
C ALA A 29 41.51 19.46 -11.47
N ALA A 30 41.82 19.47 -10.17
CA ALA A 30 41.04 20.13 -9.12
C ALA A 30 41.32 21.66 -9.01
N CYS A 31 40.60 22.26 -8.05
CA CYS A 31 40.83 23.52 -7.31
C CYS A 31 39.85 24.67 -7.61
N GLY A 32 39.32 25.30 -6.55
CA GLY A 32 38.54 26.55 -6.67
C GLY A 32 37.56 26.85 -5.53
N ASP A 33 37.98 26.80 -4.27
CA ASP A 33 37.24 27.43 -3.16
C ASP A 33 37.51 28.95 -3.12
N SER A 34 36.51 29.77 -2.75
CA SER A 34 36.62 30.95 -1.86
C SER A 34 35.53 32.03 -2.09
N SER A 35 34.83 32.38 -1.00
CA SER A 35 34.49 33.76 -0.57
C SER A 35 33.53 34.65 -1.40
N SER A 36 32.90 35.72 -0.87
CA SER A 36 32.41 36.07 0.49
C SER A 36 31.62 37.39 0.41
N GLY A 37 30.49 37.49 1.13
CA GLY A 37 29.87 38.76 1.54
C GLY A 37 29.19 39.61 0.45
N ASP A 38 28.45 40.69 0.78
CA ASP A 38 27.88 41.08 2.08
C ASP A 38 26.82 42.21 1.89
N THR A 39 26.11 42.60 2.94
CA THR A 39 25.14 43.74 3.06
C THR A 39 23.86 43.64 2.21
N ASP A 40 22.63 43.67 2.76
CA ASP A 40 21.97 44.58 3.74
C ASP A 40 21.61 45.97 3.17
N THR A 41 20.31 46.29 3.13
CA THR A 41 19.72 47.50 3.73
C THR A 41 18.20 47.35 3.84
N THR A 42 17.65 47.81 4.97
CA THR A 42 16.25 47.71 5.41
C THR A 42 15.41 48.98 5.08
N THR A 43 14.20 49.07 5.66
CA THR A 43 13.20 50.17 5.69
C THR A 43 12.13 50.16 4.57
N GLY A 44 10.82 50.33 4.86
CA GLY A 44 10.13 50.28 6.16
C GLY A 44 8.77 51.03 6.19
N THR A 45 7.74 50.42 6.82
CA THR A 45 6.60 51.04 7.57
C THR A 45 5.71 52.10 6.82
N THR A 46 4.54 52.62 7.22
CA THR A 46 3.54 52.58 8.34
C THR A 46 2.11 52.79 7.72
N ASP A 47 0.92 52.76 8.36
CA ASP A 47 0.29 52.13 9.53
C ASP A 47 -1.25 52.40 9.49
N GLY A 48 -2.08 51.61 10.22
CA GLY A 48 -3.44 52.02 10.68
C GLY A 48 -4.66 51.56 9.86
N ASP A 49 -5.89 51.45 10.41
CA ASP A 49 -6.34 51.63 11.80
C ASP A 49 -7.67 50.84 12.07
N ALA A 50 -8.11 50.77 13.33
CA ALA A 50 -9.17 49.92 13.90
C ALA A 50 -10.63 50.37 13.66
N THR A 51 -11.61 49.57 14.13
CA THR A 51 -12.57 50.00 15.19
C THR A 51 -13.47 48.84 15.69
N THR A 52 -13.80 48.91 16.98
CA THR A 52 -14.59 47.99 17.83
C THR A 52 -16.13 48.17 17.76
N THR A 53 -16.90 47.12 18.09
CA THR A 53 -18.17 47.29 18.84
C THR A 53 -18.50 46.06 19.71
N THR A 54 -19.16 46.29 20.86
CA THR A 54 -19.61 45.31 21.86
C THR A 54 -21.13 45.08 21.85
N GLY A 55 -21.61 43.98 22.44
CA GLY A 55 -23.03 43.73 22.71
C GLY A 55 -23.25 42.51 23.62
N THR A 56 -24.17 42.62 24.59
CA THR A 56 -24.41 41.63 25.66
C THR A 56 -25.92 41.41 25.87
N THR A 57 -26.34 40.17 26.16
CA THR A 57 -27.57 39.66 26.85
C THR A 57 -27.98 38.31 26.22
N ASP A 58 -28.84 37.45 26.77
CA ASP A 58 -29.09 36.91 28.13
C ASP A 58 -30.22 35.84 27.98
N SER A 59 -30.20 34.78 28.79
CA SER A 59 -31.31 33.87 29.16
C SER A 59 -32.34 33.38 28.11
N THR A 60 -32.52 32.04 28.00
CA THR A 60 -33.77 31.35 28.45
C THR A 60 -33.69 29.82 28.38
N THR A 61 -34.63 29.15 29.08
CA THR A 61 -34.63 27.73 29.50
C THR A 61 -35.76 26.87 28.92
N GLY A 62 -35.48 25.60 28.58
CA GLY A 62 -36.41 24.45 28.60
C GLY A 62 -37.65 24.49 27.67
N PRO A 63 -38.57 23.49 27.71
CA PRO A 63 -38.59 22.24 28.49
C PRO A 63 -38.36 20.98 27.61
N THR A 64 -37.87 19.84 28.11
CA THR A 64 -38.55 18.81 28.93
C THR A 64 -39.84 18.23 28.29
N SER A 65 -39.85 16.92 28.05
CA SER A 65 -41.06 16.10 27.91
C SER A 65 -40.84 14.77 28.62
N THR A 66 -41.84 14.29 29.35
CA THR A 66 -41.70 13.16 30.27
C THR A 66 -42.98 12.34 30.30
N SER A 67 -42.80 11.04 30.54
CA SER A 67 -43.79 10.07 31.03
C SER A 67 -44.72 9.42 29.99
N GLY A 68 -44.83 8.10 30.14
CA GLY A 68 -45.65 7.19 29.35
C GLY A 68 -45.53 5.74 29.85
N LEU A 69 -45.35 5.56 31.17
CA LEU A 69 -45.28 4.24 31.79
C LEU A 69 -46.70 3.75 32.13
N THR A 70 -47.14 2.63 31.55
CA THR A 70 -48.37 1.94 31.98
C THR A 70 -48.08 0.47 32.24
N THR A 71 -48.09 0.10 33.52
CA THR A 71 -48.12 -1.28 33.99
C THR A 71 -49.54 -1.85 33.90
N GLY A 72 -49.65 -3.11 33.48
CA GLY A 72 -50.88 -3.91 33.52
C GLY A 72 -50.50 -5.39 33.41
N ALA A 73 -50.86 -6.18 34.42
CA ALA A 73 -50.54 -7.60 34.52
C ALA A 73 -51.83 -8.44 34.69
N GLU A 74 -51.66 -9.77 34.70
CA GLU A 74 -52.70 -10.82 34.78
C GLU A 74 -53.47 -11.09 33.45
N THR A 75 -53.74 -12.33 33.03
CA THR A 75 -53.52 -13.66 33.66
C THR A 75 -53.34 -14.78 32.62
N THR A 76 -52.67 -15.85 33.07
CA THR A 76 -52.52 -17.22 32.52
C THR A 76 -53.52 -17.75 31.47
N ASP A 77 -52.98 -18.43 30.44
CA ASP A 77 -53.43 -19.80 30.08
C ASP A 77 -52.24 -20.63 29.56
N ASN A 78 -52.36 -21.96 29.62
CA ASN A 78 -51.31 -22.96 29.42
C ASN A 78 -51.56 -23.79 28.16
N SER A 79 -50.63 -23.76 27.19
CA SER A 79 -50.58 -24.74 26.10
C SER A 79 -49.15 -25.03 25.66
N THR A 80 -48.79 -26.31 25.63
CA THR A 80 -47.44 -26.80 25.37
C THR A 80 -47.27 -27.23 23.91
N THR A 81 -46.49 -26.48 23.14
CA THR A 81 -45.81 -26.97 21.93
C THR A 81 -44.43 -26.30 21.86
N GLY A 82 -43.37 -27.10 21.94
CA GLY A 82 -42.00 -26.60 21.86
C GLY A 82 -41.57 -26.46 20.40
N ASP A 83 -41.57 -25.24 19.90
CA ASP A 83 -40.76 -24.84 18.76
C ASP A 83 -39.63 -23.95 19.30
N ASP A 84 -38.41 -24.49 19.32
CA ASP A 84 -37.20 -23.73 19.61
C ASP A 84 -36.77 -22.99 18.33
N PRO A 85 -36.85 -21.64 18.26
CA PRO A 85 -36.37 -20.90 17.12
C PRO A 85 -34.86 -20.70 17.26
N THR A 86 -34.09 -21.79 17.35
CA THR A 86 -32.65 -21.76 17.05
C THR A 86 -32.49 -21.58 15.54
N GLY A 87 -32.82 -20.36 15.10
CA GLY A 87 -32.40 -19.78 13.84
C GLY A 87 -30.90 -19.56 13.88
N ALA A 88 -30.15 -20.66 13.93
CA ALA A 88 -28.75 -20.68 13.57
C ALA A 88 -28.68 -20.25 12.11
N THR A 89 -28.36 -18.98 11.88
CA THR A 89 -27.75 -18.55 10.63
C THR A 89 -26.56 -19.48 10.41
N THR A 90 -26.71 -20.44 9.50
CA THR A 90 -25.60 -21.23 8.99
C THR A 90 -24.58 -20.24 8.46
N GLY A 91 -23.50 -20.03 9.20
CA GLY A 91 -22.39 -19.20 8.76
C GLY A 91 -21.98 -19.70 7.37
N ALA A 92 -21.87 -18.78 6.41
CA ALA A 92 -21.52 -19.15 5.05
C ALA A 92 -20.22 -19.96 5.09
N ALA A 93 -20.24 -21.17 4.53
CA ALA A 93 -19.09 -22.04 4.57
C ALA A 93 -17.99 -21.43 3.69
N CYS A 94 -16.90 -21.01 4.33
CA CYS A 94 -15.68 -20.57 3.66
C CYS A 94 -15.05 -21.77 2.96
N GLY A 95 -15.29 -21.92 1.66
CA GLY A 95 -14.68 -22.96 0.81
C GLY A 95 -13.30 -22.55 0.28
N ASP A 96 -12.73 -23.36 -0.60
CA ASP A 96 -11.44 -23.06 -1.23
C ASP A 96 -11.61 -22.57 -2.68
N ALA A 97 -10.91 -21.49 -3.06
CA ALA A 97 -10.81 -21.09 -4.46
C ALA A 97 -9.81 -21.96 -5.22
N THR A 98 -10.15 -22.35 -6.44
CA THR A 98 -9.28 -23.14 -7.33
C THR A 98 -8.35 -22.28 -8.20
N ALA A 99 -8.59 -20.98 -8.30
CA ALA A 99 -7.83 -20.03 -9.11
C ALA A 99 -7.83 -18.64 -8.46
N TRP A 100 -6.89 -17.79 -8.87
CA TRP A 100 -6.83 -16.38 -8.49
C TRP A 100 -7.99 -15.57 -9.11
N ALA A 101 -8.45 -14.56 -8.39
CA ALA A 101 -9.54 -13.68 -8.81
C ALA A 101 -9.09 -12.60 -9.79
N THR A 102 -10.00 -12.15 -10.64
CA THR A 102 -9.80 -11.04 -11.58
C THR A 102 -10.78 -9.90 -11.29
N GLY A 103 -10.52 -8.71 -11.85
CA GLY A 103 -11.46 -7.58 -11.77
C GLY A 103 -11.23 -6.62 -10.60
N GLY A 104 -10.09 -6.70 -9.93
CA GLY A 104 -9.71 -5.81 -8.82
C GLY A 104 -10.48 -6.04 -7.52
N THR A 105 -10.41 -5.08 -6.60
CA THR A 105 -10.93 -5.20 -5.22
C THR A 105 -12.45 -5.46 -5.14
N ALA A 106 -13.20 -5.15 -6.20
CA ALA A 106 -14.62 -5.47 -6.33
C ALA A 106 -14.92 -6.98 -6.26
N ALA A 107 -13.96 -7.85 -6.60
CA ALA A 107 -14.12 -9.30 -6.53
C ALA A 107 -13.97 -9.87 -5.10
N MET A 108 -13.51 -9.07 -4.12
CA MET A 108 -13.30 -9.45 -2.72
C MET A 108 -14.62 -9.56 -1.95
N THR A 109 -15.46 -10.49 -2.37
CA THR A 109 -16.85 -10.67 -1.89
C THR A 109 -16.95 -11.50 -0.61
N MET A 110 -15.89 -12.21 -0.23
CA MET A 110 -15.85 -13.10 0.94
C MET A 110 -14.82 -12.65 2.00
N LYS A 111 -14.61 -11.32 2.15
CA LYS A 111 -13.77 -10.73 3.22
C LYS A 111 -14.08 -11.25 4.64
N HIS A 112 -15.32 -11.67 4.91
CA HIS A 112 -15.72 -12.26 6.19
C HIS A 112 -15.11 -13.65 6.47
N CYS A 113 -14.57 -14.30 5.44
CA CYS A 113 -13.83 -15.57 5.53
C CYS A 113 -12.31 -15.39 5.63
N TYR A 114 -11.79 -14.17 5.54
CA TYR A 114 -10.36 -13.95 5.57
C TYR A 114 -9.87 -14.08 7.02
N PRO A 115 -8.90 -14.96 7.32
CA PRO A 115 -8.38 -15.10 8.68
C PRO A 115 -7.62 -13.84 9.10
N ASP A 116 -7.49 -13.61 10.41
CA ASP A 116 -6.43 -12.74 10.92
C ASP A 116 -5.09 -13.50 10.83
N PRO A 117 -4.16 -13.10 9.94
CA PRO A 117 -2.87 -13.77 9.81
C PRO A 117 -1.99 -13.62 11.06
N PHE A 118 -2.39 -12.75 11.99
CA PHE A 118 -1.67 -12.43 13.22
C PHE A 118 -2.43 -12.89 14.48
N ALA A 119 -3.43 -13.78 14.36
CA ALA A 119 -4.27 -14.22 15.48
C ALA A 119 -3.49 -14.91 16.63
N GLY A 120 -2.29 -15.44 16.34
CA GLY A 120 -1.37 -16.00 17.34
C GLY A 120 -0.52 -14.97 18.09
N GLY A 121 -0.64 -13.68 17.77
CA GLY A 121 0.28 -12.64 18.23
C GLY A 121 1.61 -12.63 17.47
N VAL A 122 2.55 -11.81 17.95
CA VAL A 122 3.92 -11.72 17.44
C VAL A 122 4.86 -12.04 18.60
N THR A 123 5.52 -13.19 18.57
CA THR A 123 6.44 -13.64 19.63
C THR A 123 7.90 -13.30 19.34
N GLU A 124 8.25 -13.18 18.07
CA GLU A 124 9.58 -12.85 17.57
C GLU A 124 9.42 -11.91 16.37
N CYS A 125 10.33 -10.95 16.24
CA CYS A 125 10.35 -9.96 15.18
C CYS A 125 11.79 -9.47 14.96
N ALA A 126 12.09 -9.03 13.74
CA ALA A 126 13.39 -8.47 13.37
C ALA A 126 13.20 -7.04 12.87
N LEU A 127 14.06 -6.12 13.31
CA LEU A 127 14.02 -4.71 12.85
C LEU A 127 14.02 -4.68 11.32
N MET A 128 13.00 -4.05 10.75
CA MET A 128 12.90 -3.83 9.31
C MET A 128 13.93 -2.77 8.91
N CYS A 129 14.89 -3.15 8.06
CA CYS A 129 15.87 -2.18 7.57
C CYS A 129 15.25 -1.26 6.51
N GLU A 130 15.72 -0.02 6.53
CA GLU A 130 15.24 1.02 5.63
C GLU A 130 15.81 0.79 4.23
N THR A 131 14.97 1.03 3.22
CA THR A 131 15.38 1.10 1.82
C THR A 131 14.91 2.43 1.23
N THR A 132 15.33 2.72 0.00
CA THR A 132 14.93 3.95 -0.69
C THR A 132 13.40 4.06 -0.86
N ALA A 133 12.88 5.29 -0.72
CA ALA A 133 11.52 5.62 -1.15
C ALA A 133 11.34 5.52 -2.69
N GLY A 134 12.44 5.48 -3.44
CA GLY A 134 12.42 5.58 -4.89
C GLY A 134 11.97 6.97 -5.39
N PRO A 135 11.93 7.16 -6.71
CA PRO A 135 11.59 8.45 -7.32
C PRO A 135 10.08 8.65 -7.52
N CYS A 136 9.26 7.62 -7.27
CA CYS A 136 7.82 7.59 -7.55
C CYS A 136 6.95 7.80 -6.30
N THR A 137 7.40 8.64 -5.36
CA THR A 137 6.55 9.12 -4.26
C THR A 137 5.61 10.21 -4.75
N ALA A 138 4.38 10.22 -4.23
CA ALA A 138 3.36 11.23 -4.48
C ALA A 138 2.46 11.32 -3.24
N ASP A 139 1.47 12.21 -3.23
CA ASP A 139 0.48 12.28 -2.16
C ASP A 139 -0.28 10.95 -1.98
N ALA A 140 -0.70 10.68 -0.74
CA ALA A 140 -1.53 9.54 -0.37
C ALA A 140 -2.67 10.01 0.54
N ILE A 141 -3.85 9.40 0.40
CA ILE A 141 -5.05 9.73 1.17
C ILE A 141 -5.47 8.57 2.06
N GLU A 142 -6.12 8.87 3.19
CA GLU A 142 -6.56 7.82 4.13
C GLU A 142 -7.74 7.03 3.55
N ARG A 143 -7.51 5.74 3.26
CA ARG A 143 -8.50 4.81 2.73
C ARG A 143 -8.02 3.36 2.83
N GLN A 144 -8.95 2.45 3.13
CA GLN A 144 -8.69 1.02 3.09
C GLN A 144 -8.57 0.52 1.64
N ASP A 145 -9.55 0.82 0.77
CA ASP A 145 -9.47 0.47 -0.64
C ASP A 145 -8.70 1.54 -1.41
N VAL A 146 -7.49 1.20 -1.85
CA VAL A 146 -6.59 2.09 -2.58
C VAL A 146 -6.71 1.94 -4.09
N SER A 147 -7.53 1.02 -4.60
CA SER A 147 -7.53 0.63 -6.02
C SER A 147 -8.07 1.67 -6.98
N GLU A 148 -8.92 2.60 -6.52
CA GLU A 148 -9.75 3.48 -7.35
C GLU A 148 -10.62 2.73 -8.39
N GLY A 149 -10.87 1.43 -8.17
CA GLY A 149 -11.59 0.56 -9.09
C GLY A 149 -10.75 0.03 -10.26
N TRP A 150 -9.42 0.23 -10.25
CA TRP A 150 -8.54 -0.33 -11.27
C TRP A 150 -8.38 -1.84 -11.13
N SER A 151 -8.37 -2.52 -12.27
CA SER A 151 -8.40 -3.98 -12.35
C SER A 151 -7.03 -4.62 -12.07
N GLY A 152 -7.06 -5.90 -11.70
CA GLY A 152 -5.91 -6.71 -11.33
C GLY A 152 -6.32 -7.84 -10.37
N LEU A 153 -5.35 -8.62 -9.91
CA LEU A 153 -5.54 -9.64 -8.88
C LEU A 153 -5.76 -8.94 -7.54
N PRO A 154 -6.95 -8.99 -6.92
CA PRO A 154 -7.19 -8.33 -5.64
C PRO A 154 -6.31 -8.89 -4.51
N VAL A 155 -5.78 -7.99 -3.69
CA VAL A 155 -4.92 -8.27 -2.54
C VAL A 155 -5.48 -7.55 -1.31
N ARG A 156 -5.79 -8.32 -0.25
CA ARG A 156 -5.84 -7.78 1.12
C ARG A 156 -4.42 -7.77 1.65
N LEU A 157 -3.83 -6.58 1.78
CA LEU A 157 -2.54 -6.39 2.42
C LEU A 157 -2.77 -6.10 3.91
N ALA A 158 -2.44 -7.05 4.78
CA ALA A 158 -2.55 -6.92 6.23
C ALA A 158 -1.16 -6.70 6.84
N LEU A 159 -0.93 -5.56 7.49
CA LEU A 159 0.36 -5.21 8.09
C LEU A 159 0.19 -5.05 9.61
N ARG A 160 1.09 -5.68 10.39
CA ARG A 160 1.16 -5.54 11.85
C ARG A 160 2.43 -4.76 12.20
N ILE A 161 2.28 -3.55 12.72
CA ILE A 161 3.39 -2.70 13.17
C ILE A 161 3.71 -3.02 14.63
N VAL A 162 4.98 -3.29 14.93
CA VAL A 162 5.46 -3.63 16.29
C VAL A 162 6.73 -2.86 16.64
N ALA A 163 7.02 -2.72 17.94
CA ALA A 163 8.32 -2.24 18.40
C ALA A 163 9.37 -3.35 18.27
N ALA A 164 10.55 -3.05 17.71
CA ALA A 164 11.57 -4.07 17.40
C ALA A 164 12.32 -4.62 18.63
N ASP A 165 12.18 -4.01 19.81
CA ASP A 165 12.80 -4.44 21.06
C ASP A 165 11.87 -5.29 21.95
N THR A 166 10.55 -5.15 21.81
CA THR A 166 9.55 -5.93 22.58
C THR A 166 8.65 -6.83 21.73
N CYS A 167 8.59 -6.60 20.42
CA CYS A 167 7.60 -7.14 19.49
C CYS A 167 6.13 -6.84 19.86
N GLU A 168 5.89 -5.89 20.77
CA GLU A 168 4.55 -5.43 21.13
C GLU A 168 3.94 -4.55 20.02
N PRO A 169 2.63 -4.65 19.75
CA PRO A 169 2.01 -3.86 18.70
C PRO A 169 1.96 -2.36 18.99
N LEU A 170 2.18 -1.55 17.95
CA LEU A 170 2.22 -0.10 18.03
C LEU A 170 0.91 0.52 17.51
N ALA A 171 0.15 1.13 18.40
CA ALA A 171 -1.07 1.87 18.09
C ALA A 171 -0.77 3.29 17.58
N ASN A 172 -1.69 3.86 16.79
CA ASN A 172 -1.58 5.20 16.18
C ASN A 172 -0.39 5.36 15.22
N ALA A 173 0.20 4.26 14.74
CA ALA A 173 1.18 4.28 13.67
C ALA A 173 0.46 4.53 12.35
N LYS A 174 0.76 5.66 11.70
CA LYS A 174 0.25 5.98 10.36
C LYS A 174 1.13 5.26 9.34
N VAL A 175 0.55 4.30 8.64
CA VAL A 175 1.21 3.53 7.59
C VAL A 175 0.77 4.08 6.23
N GLU A 176 1.74 4.40 5.39
CA GLU A 176 1.55 4.82 3.99
C GLU A 176 2.01 3.69 3.08
N ILE A 177 1.28 3.38 2.01
CA ILE A 177 1.73 2.45 0.96
C ILE A 177 1.64 3.09 -0.43
N TRP A 178 2.53 2.66 -1.33
CA TRP A 178 2.40 2.89 -2.77
C TRP A 178 3.03 1.77 -3.59
N HIS A 179 2.44 1.46 -4.74
CA HIS A 179 3.02 0.52 -5.71
C HIS A 179 2.53 0.78 -7.14
N THR A 180 3.07 0.03 -8.09
CA THR A 180 2.66 0.06 -9.49
C THR A 180 1.28 -0.57 -9.70
N GLN A 181 0.59 -0.12 -10.74
CA GLN A 181 -0.48 -0.89 -11.38
C GLN A 181 0.10 -2.14 -12.07
N ARG A 182 -0.76 -3.12 -12.44
CA ARG A 182 -0.39 -4.33 -13.20
C ARG A 182 0.48 -4.08 -14.45
N THR A 183 0.42 -2.89 -15.02
CA THR A 183 1.21 -2.40 -16.17
C THR A 183 2.66 -1.97 -15.84
N GLY A 184 3.05 -1.95 -14.56
CA GLY A 184 4.35 -1.41 -14.11
C GLY A 184 4.36 0.10 -13.87
N VAL A 185 3.21 0.78 -14.02
CA VAL A 185 3.08 2.25 -13.96
C VAL A 185 2.67 2.72 -12.56
N TYR A 186 3.26 3.82 -12.08
CA TYR A 186 2.88 4.51 -10.84
C TYR A 186 1.90 5.65 -11.09
N SER A 187 0.94 5.85 -10.19
CA SER A 187 -0.01 6.98 -10.19
C SER A 187 0.56 8.27 -9.56
N GLY A 188 -0.17 9.38 -9.69
CA GLY A 188 0.00 10.60 -8.89
C GLY A 188 1.17 11.48 -9.33
N VAL A 189 1.19 12.74 -8.89
CA VAL A 189 2.25 13.70 -9.25
C VAL A 189 3.56 13.32 -8.54
N THR A 190 4.52 12.79 -9.30
CA THR A 190 5.82 12.30 -8.79
C THR A 190 7.01 13.20 -9.16
N PRO A 191 8.11 13.20 -8.37
CA PRO A 191 9.36 13.87 -8.72
C PRO A 191 10.04 13.41 -10.02
N SER A 192 9.59 12.32 -10.64
CA SER A 192 10.21 11.76 -11.86
C SER A 192 9.17 11.14 -12.80
N GLY A 193 8.12 11.89 -13.12
CA GLY A 193 6.99 11.42 -13.94
C GLY A 193 7.38 10.64 -15.20
N ALA A 194 8.36 11.12 -15.97
CA ALA A 194 8.82 10.42 -17.19
C ALA A 194 9.39 9.00 -16.94
N PHE A 195 9.85 8.70 -15.73
CA PHE A 195 10.24 7.35 -15.30
C PHE A 195 9.06 6.59 -14.68
N CYS A 196 8.25 7.27 -13.88
CA CYS A 196 7.17 6.66 -13.10
C CYS A 196 5.92 6.32 -13.91
N TYR A 197 5.63 7.07 -14.98
CA TYR A 197 4.42 6.94 -15.79
C TYR A 197 4.62 6.10 -17.06
N GLY A 198 5.86 5.95 -17.52
CA GLY A 198 6.16 5.36 -18.83
C GLY A 198 5.49 6.16 -19.95
N ASP A 199 4.70 5.46 -20.78
CA ASP A 199 3.91 6.05 -21.88
C ASP A 199 2.47 6.45 -21.48
N ASP A 200 2.08 6.34 -20.20
CA ASP A 200 0.74 6.71 -19.71
C ASP A 200 0.67 8.20 -19.35
N PRO A 201 -0.05 9.05 -20.12
CA PRO A 201 -0.16 10.48 -19.84
C PRO A 201 -1.15 10.81 -18.73
N ASP A 202 -2.05 9.89 -18.36
CA ASP A 202 -3.13 10.15 -17.41
C ASP A 202 -2.77 9.70 -15.98
N ALA A 203 -1.70 8.90 -15.81
CA ALA A 203 -1.26 8.36 -14.52
C ALA A 203 -1.11 9.40 -13.40
N GLU A 204 -0.65 10.62 -13.71
CA GLU A 204 -0.49 11.70 -12.72
C GLU A 204 -1.82 12.26 -12.18
N ASN A 205 -2.93 12.05 -12.89
CA ASN A 205 -4.27 12.51 -12.52
C ASN A 205 -5.04 11.52 -11.61
N HIS A 206 -4.42 10.39 -11.27
CA HIS A 206 -4.96 9.36 -10.40
C HIS A 206 -4.13 9.20 -9.13
N LEU A 207 -4.67 8.55 -8.09
CA LEU A 207 -3.90 8.13 -6.91
C LEU A 207 -4.02 6.62 -6.67
N TYR A 208 -4.45 5.83 -7.66
CA TYR A 208 -4.59 4.37 -7.56
C TYR A 208 -3.36 3.73 -6.91
N PHE A 209 -3.61 2.71 -6.08
CA PHE A 209 -2.61 1.96 -5.33
C PHE A 209 -1.72 2.82 -4.40
N ARG A 210 -2.21 4.00 -4.00
CA ARG A 210 -1.67 4.84 -2.92
C ARG A 210 -2.71 5.04 -1.83
N GLY A 211 -2.28 4.98 -0.57
CA GLY A 211 -3.11 5.36 0.56
C GLY A 211 -2.40 5.28 1.90
N THR A 212 -3.06 5.85 2.91
CA THR A 212 -2.67 5.74 4.31
C THR A 212 -3.74 5.03 5.13
N GLN A 213 -3.33 4.40 6.22
CA GLN A 213 -4.19 3.84 7.27
C GLN A 213 -3.49 4.03 8.62
N THR A 214 -4.24 4.18 9.71
CA THR A 214 -3.68 4.33 11.06
C THR A 214 -3.95 3.07 11.90
N THR A 215 -2.93 2.55 12.60
CA THR A 215 -3.08 1.32 13.39
C THR A 215 -3.98 1.47 14.61
N GLY A 216 -4.80 0.45 14.87
CA GLY A 216 -5.55 0.30 16.12
C GLY A 216 -4.67 -0.13 17.30
N SER A 217 -5.30 -0.42 18.45
CA SER A 217 -4.60 -0.91 19.66
C SER A 217 -3.87 -2.24 19.47
N ASP A 218 -4.23 -2.99 18.44
CA ASP A 218 -3.59 -4.24 18.04
C ASP A 218 -2.44 -4.02 17.05
N GLY A 219 -2.13 -2.77 16.67
CA GLY A 219 -1.04 -2.44 15.75
C GLY A 219 -1.28 -2.86 14.30
N ARG A 220 -2.51 -3.22 13.88
CA ARG A 220 -2.79 -3.63 12.49
C ARG A 220 -3.39 -2.52 11.64
N VAL A 221 -2.99 -2.52 10.37
CA VAL A 221 -3.71 -1.88 9.26
C VAL A 221 -3.99 -2.91 8.18
N ASP A 222 -5.10 -2.72 7.48
CA ASP A 222 -5.45 -3.45 6.28
C ASP A 222 -5.61 -2.48 5.11
N PHE A 223 -5.14 -2.89 3.93
CA PHE A 223 -5.45 -2.26 2.65
C PHE A 223 -6.09 -3.27 1.70
N ASP A 224 -7.08 -2.84 0.92
CA ASP A 224 -7.58 -3.55 -0.25
C ASP A 224 -6.91 -2.91 -1.49
N THR A 225 -6.14 -3.70 -2.22
CA THR A 225 -5.35 -3.26 -3.38
C THR A 225 -5.35 -4.33 -4.48
N CYS A 226 -4.52 -4.17 -5.52
CA CYS A 226 -4.25 -5.19 -6.54
C CYS A 226 -2.77 -5.60 -6.53
N PHE A 227 -2.44 -6.77 -7.07
CA PHE A 227 -1.05 -7.24 -7.17
C PHE A 227 -0.24 -6.31 -8.11
N PRO A 228 1.00 -5.89 -7.76
CA PRO A 228 1.73 -4.91 -8.55
C PRO A 228 2.23 -5.46 -9.90
N GLY A 229 2.49 -4.57 -10.86
CA GLY A 229 3.18 -4.89 -12.12
C GLY A 229 4.70 -4.74 -12.02
N TRP A 230 5.45 -5.40 -12.89
CA TRP A 230 6.91 -5.22 -12.96
C TRP A 230 7.32 -4.06 -13.88
N TYR A 231 8.51 -3.55 -13.65
CA TYR A 231 9.23 -2.64 -14.53
C TYR A 231 10.73 -2.95 -14.43
N GLY A 232 11.49 -2.63 -15.49
CA GLY A 232 12.84 -3.17 -15.67
C GLY A 232 13.81 -2.85 -14.53
N GLY A 233 14.53 -3.88 -14.07
CA GLY A 233 15.56 -3.76 -13.03
C GLY A 233 15.03 -3.80 -11.59
N ARG A 234 13.74 -4.09 -11.37
CA ARG A 234 13.10 -4.24 -10.06
C ARG A 234 12.29 -5.53 -9.94
N ALA A 235 12.42 -6.23 -8.82
CA ALA A 235 11.50 -7.31 -8.45
C ALA A 235 10.10 -6.75 -8.07
N ILE A 236 9.05 -7.57 -8.01
CA ILE A 236 7.69 -7.10 -7.64
C ILE A 236 7.67 -6.66 -6.18
N HIS A 237 7.27 -5.41 -5.93
CA HIS A 237 7.28 -4.81 -4.59
C HIS A 237 6.11 -3.87 -4.32
N ILE A 238 5.84 -3.66 -3.03
CA ILE A 238 5.02 -2.60 -2.47
C ILE A 238 5.90 -1.75 -1.56
N HIS A 239 6.00 -0.44 -1.82
CA HIS A 239 6.66 0.47 -0.90
C HIS A 239 5.76 0.78 0.30
N PHE A 240 6.38 1.09 1.44
CA PHE A 240 5.68 1.66 2.57
C PHE A 240 6.52 2.67 3.37
N ARG A 241 5.82 3.47 4.18
CA ARG A 241 6.39 4.24 5.28
C ARG A 241 5.59 4.02 6.55
N VAL A 242 6.25 4.16 7.70
CA VAL A 242 5.61 4.17 9.02
C VAL A 242 5.96 5.45 9.75
N TYR A 243 4.93 6.14 10.23
CA TYR A 243 5.04 7.36 11.02
C TYR A 243 4.42 7.16 12.41
N LEU A 244 5.03 7.75 13.44
CA LEU A 244 4.46 7.93 14.78
C LEU A 244 4.61 9.41 15.16
N ASP A 245 3.55 10.01 15.67
CA ASP A 245 3.47 11.45 16.00
C ASP A 245 4.00 12.35 14.85
N ASP A 246 3.60 12.00 13.62
CA ASP A 246 4.04 12.57 12.33
C ASP A 246 5.55 12.50 12.01
N ALA A 247 6.38 11.93 12.87
CA ALA A 247 7.78 11.65 12.59
C ALA A 247 7.95 10.33 11.82
N LEU A 248 8.85 10.28 10.84
CA LEU A 248 9.12 9.12 10.00
C LEU A 248 10.04 8.12 10.73
N TYR A 249 9.53 6.91 11.00
CA TYR A 249 10.26 5.87 11.73
C TYR A 249 10.95 4.85 10.82
N ALA A 250 10.34 4.57 9.65
CA ALA A 250 10.89 3.68 8.63
C ALA A 250 10.34 4.06 7.23
N THR A 251 11.18 3.93 6.21
CA THR A 251 10.78 3.78 4.80
C THR A 251 11.36 2.46 4.32
N SER A 252 10.55 1.55 3.77
CA SER A 252 11.11 0.37 3.10
C SER A 252 10.15 -0.23 2.07
N GLN A 253 10.43 -1.47 1.64
CA GLN A 253 9.72 -2.17 0.58
C GLN A 253 9.43 -3.61 0.99
N LEU A 254 8.28 -4.11 0.55
CA LEU A 254 7.79 -5.48 0.76
C LEU A 254 7.72 -6.18 -0.59
N PHE A 255 8.23 -7.40 -0.66
CA PHE A 255 8.40 -8.14 -1.92
C PHE A 255 7.62 -9.45 -1.92
N PHE A 256 7.36 -9.98 -3.11
CA PHE A 256 6.74 -11.28 -3.30
C PHE A 256 7.77 -12.33 -3.74
N SER A 257 7.55 -13.60 -3.42
CA SER A 257 8.47 -14.68 -3.81
C SER A 257 8.54 -14.83 -5.34
N ASP A 258 9.72 -15.18 -5.86
CA ASP A 258 9.93 -15.33 -7.31
C ASP A 258 9.05 -16.44 -7.91
N ASP A 259 8.75 -17.50 -7.16
CA ASP A 259 7.80 -18.55 -7.56
C ASP A 259 6.37 -18.00 -7.76
N LEU A 260 5.89 -17.14 -6.85
CA LEU A 260 4.57 -16.51 -6.96
C LEU A 260 4.52 -15.52 -8.13
N ASN A 261 5.60 -14.74 -8.30
CA ASN A 261 5.76 -13.85 -9.45
C ASN A 261 5.68 -14.65 -10.76
N ALA A 262 6.41 -15.76 -10.85
CA ALA A 262 6.43 -16.63 -12.02
C ALA A 262 5.04 -17.23 -12.33
N GLU A 263 4.30 -17.70 -11.31
CA GLU A 263 2.92 -18.20 -11.43
C GLU A 263 1.98 -17.12 -11.98
N ILE A 264 1.95 -15.94 -11.37
CA ILE A 264 1.02 -14.86 -11.73
C ILE A 264 1.28 -14.35 -13.15
N PHE A 265 2.54 -14.11 -13.52
CA PHE A 265 2.91 -13.66 -14.87
C PHE A 265 2.94 -14.77 -15.93
N ALA A 266 2.75 -16.04 -15.54
CA ALA A 266 2.52 -17.14 -16.49
C ALA A 266 1.02 -17.30 -16.79
N ASP A 267 0.19 -17.42 -15.74
CA ASP A 267 -1.15 -17.99 -15.85
C ASP A 267 -2.29 -17.00 -15.53
N HIS A 268 -2.03 -15.86 -14.87
CA HIS A 268 -3.10 -14.94 -14.51
C HIS A 268 -3.66 -14.20 -15.76
N PRO A 269 -4.99 -14.18 -15.99
CA PRO A 269 -5.57 -13.56 -17.19
C PRO A 269 -5.24 -12.07 -17.36
N GLU A 270 -4.97 -11.37 -16.25
CA GLU A 270 -4.67 -9.93 -16.23
C GLU A 270 -3.18 -9.58 -16.12
N TYR A 271 -2.26 -10.56 -16.06
CA TYR A 271 -0.80 -10.30 -15.97
C TYR A 271 0.01 -11.03 -17.04
N SER A 272 -0.46 -12.18 -17.52
CA SER A 272 0.22 -12.99 -18.56
C SER A 272 0.50 -12.24 -19.87
N GLU A 273 -0.25 -11.17 -20.17
CA GLU A 273 0.02 -10.32 -21.35
C GLU A 273 1.31 -9.49 -21.24
N PHE A 274 1.79 -9.20 -20.03
CA PHE A 274 3.02 -8.41 -19.80
C PHE A 274 4.30 -9.25 -19.85
N GLY A 275 4.16 -10.59 -19.86
CA GLY A 275 5.28 -11.52 -19.80
C GLY A 275 5.96 -11.56 -18.41
N GLN A 276 6.96 -12.41 -18.31
CA GLN A 276 7.69 -12.66 -17.06
C GLN A 276 8.56 -11.47 -16.65
N PRO A 277 8.63 -11.13 -15.35
CA PRO A 277 9.54 -10.11 -14.83
C PRO A 277 11.00 -10.38 -15.21
N ASP A 278 11.75 -9.32 -15.56
CA ASP A 278 13.15 -9.43 -15.96
C ASP A 278 14.14 -9.51 -14.79
N THR A 279 13.65 -9.31 -13.56
CA THR A 279 14.44 -9.15 -12.34
C THR A 279 13.83 -9.99 -11.22
N THR A 280 14.63 -10.86 -10.60
CA THR A 280 14.25 -11.63 -9.40
C THR A 280 14.64 -10.89 -8.13
N ASN A 281 14.16 -11.33 -6.97
CA ASN A 281 14.59 -10.78 -5.68
C ASN A 281 16.12 -10.86 -5.46
N GLU A 282 16.79 -11.86 -6.04
CA GLU A 282 18.25 -12.02 -5.98
C GLU A 282 19.01 -10.99 -6.85
N THR A 283 18.40 -10.53 -7.94
CA THR A 283 19.00 -9.55 -8.87
C THR A 283 18.43 -8.14 -8.73
N ASP A 284 17.49 -7.92 -7.81
CA ASP A 284 16.90 -6.60 -7.54
C ASP A 284 17.97 -5.62 -7.06
N ASN A 285 17.95 -4.39 -7.59
CA ASN A 285 18.98 -3.40 -7.27
C ASN A 285 18.84 -2.74 -5.88
N ILE A 286 17.80 -3.09 -5.12
CA ILE A 286 17.65 -2.72 -3.71
C ILE A 286 17.99 -3.92 -2.84
N ILE A 287 17.20 -5.00 -2.87
CA ILE A 287 17.35 -6.11 -1.91
C ILE A 287 18.30 -7.22 -2.37
N GLY A 288 18.79 -7.22 -3.62
CA GLY A 288 19.61 -8.31 -4.16
C GLY A 288 20.87 -8.60 -3.35
N GLY A 289 21.47 -7.56 -2.75
CA GLY A 289 22.65 -7.66 -1.88
C GLY A 289 22.40 -8.23 -0.47
N GLU A 290 21.15 -8.45 -0.06
CA GLU A 290 20.82 -8.97 1.27
C GLU A 290 21.04 -10.50 1.33
N ASP A 291 21.85 -10.96 2.29
CA ASP A 291 22.06 -12.40 2.54
C ASP A 291 20.77 -13.11 2.98
N ASP A 292 19.93 -12.46 3.79
CA ASP A 292 18.62 -12.97 4.21
C ASP A 292 17.49 -12.00 3.84
N LYS A 293 16.81 -12.32 2.73
CA LYS A 293 15.69 -11.54 2.19
C LYS A 293 14.37 -11.79 2.94
N THR A 294 14.32 -12.72 3.90
CA THR A 294 13.08 -13.12 4.61
C THR A 294 12.39 -11.94 5.28
N ASN A 295 13.14 -10.94 5.76
CA ASN A 295 12.53 -9.78 6.42
C ASN A 295 11.73 -8.89 5.44
N TYR A 296 11.97 -8.96 4.13
CA TYR A 296 11.23 -8.18 3.12
C TYR A 296 10.07 -8.95 2.45
N LEU A 297 10.08 -10.29 2.51
CA LEU A 297 9.08 -11.12 1.81
C LEU A 297 7.72 -11.14 2.51
N LEU A 298 6.65 -10.96 1.73
CA LEU A 298 5.25 -11.12 2.13
C LEU A 298 4.90 -12.60 2.29
N THR A 299 4.16 -12.94 3.35
CA THR A 299 3.47 -14.24 3.45
C THR A 299 2.14 -14.15 2.71
N VAL A 300 1.84 -15.09 1.82
CA VAL A 300 0.64 -15.05 0.98
C VAL A 300 -0.24 -16.29 1.16
N ALA A 301 -1.55 -16.10 1.01
CA ALA A 301 -2.53 -17.18 0.92
C ALA A 301 -3.65 -16.81 -0.07
N ARG A 302 -4.25 -17.82 -0.72
CA ARG A 302 -5.43 -17.63 -1.57
C ARG A 302 -6.71 -17.76 -0.75
N MET A 303 -7.58 -16.77 -0.83
CA MET A 303 -8.84 -16.68 -0.11
C MET A 303 -9.97 -17.41 -0.86
N PRO A 304 -11.12 -17.70 -0.21
CA PRO A 304 -12.23 -18.43 -0.81
C PRO A 304 -12.82 -17.82 -2.09
N ASP A 305 -12.68 -16.50 -2.28
CA ASP A 305 -13.15 -15.76 -3.46
C ASP A 305 -12.06 -15.62 -4.53
N GLY A 306 -10.88 -16.22 -4.32
CA GLY A 306 -9.73 -16.16 -5.22
C GLY A 306 -8.83 -14.95 -5.00
N ALA A 307 -9.18 -14.02 -4.09
CA ALA A 307 -8.29 -12.93 -3.74
C ALA A 307 -7.04 -13.41 -2.99
N MET A 308 -5.98 -12.61 -2.99
CA MET A 308 -4.80 -12.84 -2.18
C MET A 308 -4.95 -12.19 -0.81
N LEU A 309 -4.64 -12.91 0.27
CA LEU A 309 -4.26 -12.32 1.55
C LEU A 309 -2.74 -12.28 1.59
N ALA A 310 -2.16 -11.09 1.60
CA ALA A 310 -0.72 -10.86 1.78
C ALA A 310 -0.48 -10.24 3.15
N SER A 311 0.50 -10.73 3.91
CA SER A 311 0.72 -10.28 5.29
C SER A 311 2.19 -10.12 5.67
N LYS A 312 2.44 -9.17 6.59
CA LYS A 312 3.76 -8.93 7.18
C LYS A 312 3.70 -8.31 8.58
N VAL A 313 4.60 -8.75 9.45
CA VAL A 313 4.98 -8.01 10.66
C VAL A 313 6.12 -7.05 10.30
N ILE A 314 5.92 -5.76 10.55
CA ILE A 314 6.93 -4.71 10.35
C ILE A 314 7.36 -4.22 11.72
N ALA A 315 8.57 -4.60 12.13
CA ALA A 315 9.14 -4.11 13.38
C ALA A 315 9.93 -2.81 13.11
N ILE A 316 9.58 -1.74 13.81
CA ILE A 316 10.28 -0.46 13.75
C ILE A 316 11.01 -0.19 15.06
N ARG A 317 12.05 0.65 15.01
CA ARG A 317 12.76 1.14 16.21
C ARG A 317 11.80 1.83 17.18
N ALA A 318 12.03 1.66 18.49
CA ALA A 318 11.18 2.22 19.54
C ALA A 318 11.42 3.73 19.77
N SER A 319 12.56 4.26 19.32
CA SER A 319 12.87 5.69 19.31
C SER A 319 13.71 6.06 18.08
N LEU A 320 13.58 7.30 17.61
CA LEU A 320 14.42 7.87 16.56
C LEU A 320 15.89 8.06 16.99
N ASP A 321 16.17 8.05 18.30
CA ASP A 321 17.54 8.05 18.84
C ASP A 321 18.25 6.70 18.64
N GLN A 322 17.49 5.62 18.40
CA GLN A 322 18.05 4.32 18.02
C GLN A 322 18.42 4.34 16.53
N PRO A 323 19.58 3.77 16.13
CA PRO A 323 19.97 3.69 14.73
C PRO A 323 18.97 2.84 13.93
N SER A 324 18.63 3.27 12.72
CA SER A 324 18.08 2.37 11.71
C SER A 324 19.18 1.48 11.12
N CYS A 325 18.81 0.33 10.58
CA CYS A 325 19.64 -0.39 9.62
C CYS A 325 19.23 -0.01 8.20
N GLN A 326 20.15 -0.18 7.25
CA GLN A 326 19.98 0.15 5.83
C GLN A 326 20.43 -1.05 4.99
N THR A 327 19.87 -1.14 3.79
CA THR A 327 20.22 -2.07 2.71
C THR A 327 20.82 -1.31 1.53
#